data_AF-A0A2V8KSS1-F1
#
_entry.id   AF-A0A2V8KSS1-F1
#
_cell.length_a   1.000
_cell.length_b   1.000
_cell.length_c   1.000
_cell.angle_alpha   90.00
_cell.angle_beta   90.00
_cell.angle_gamma   90.00
#
_symmetry.space_group_name_H-M   'P 1'
#
loop_
_entity.id
_entity.type
_entity.pdbx_description
1 polymer ?
#
loop_
_entity_poly.entity_id
_entity_poly.type
_entity_poly.pdbx_seq_one_letter_code
_entity_poly.pdbx_strand_id
1 'polypeptide(L)' 'MLRKKLNSVEGHIVALGGGGFSMEPDNPVLDDFVLGFSRRQPARVCFVPTASADAATYKEI' A
#
# COMPACT_ATOMS: atom_id res chain seq x y z
N MET A 1 -12.16 36.98 -0.38
CA MET A 1 -11.03 36.04 -0.55
C MET A 1 -11.27 34.81 0.33
N LEU A 2 -11.94 33.77 -0.20
CA LEU A 2 -12.19 32.54 0.58
C LEU A 2 -10.95 31.64 0.52
N ARG A 3 -10.34 31.37 1.68
CA ARG A 3 -9.35 30.30 1.83
C ARG A 3 -10.07 28.96 1.69
N LYS A 4 -9.80 28.21 0.63
CA LYS A 4 -10.16 26.78 0.53
C LYS A 4 -9.51 26.06 1.73
N LYS A 5 -10.32 25.52 2.64
CA LYS A 5 -9.83 24.53 3.62
C LYS A 5 -9.27 23.36 2.81
N LEU A 6 -7.95 23.15 2.86
CA LEU A 6 -7.35 21.89 2.43
C LEU A 6 -7.89 20.84 3.39
N ASN A 7 -8.77 19.97 2.90
CA ASN A 7 -9.16 18.78 3.64
C ASN A 7 -7.88 17.99 3.89
N SER A 8 -7.55 17.76 5.17
CA SER A 8 -6.44 16.87 5.53
C SER A 8 -6.71 15.51 4.88
N VAL A 9 -5.83 15.09 3.96
CA VAL A 9 -5.82 13.69 3.54
C VAL A 9 -5.19 12.95 4.70
N GLU A 10 -6.01 12.35 5.57
CA GLU A 10 -5.53 11.36 6.53
C GLU A 10 -4.94 10.19 5.73
N GLY A 11 -3.62 10.19 5.61
CA GLY A 11 -2.84 9.05 5.13
C GLY A 11 -2.57 8.11 6.30
N HIS A 12 -2.60 6.81 6.04
CA HIS A 12 -2.27 5.79 7.03
C HIS A 12 -0.84 5.31 6.80
N ILE A 13 -0.07 5.16 7.88
CA ILE A 13 1.25 4.53 7.85
C ILE A 13 1.12 3.19 8.56
N VAL A 14 1.45 2.10 7.86
CA VAL A 14 1.47 0.74 8.40
C VAL A 14 2.92 0.28 8.47
N ALA A 15 3.40 -0.05 9.67
CA ALA A 15 4.73 -0.61 9.87
C ALA A 15 4.61 -2.14 10.06
N LEU A 16 5.34 -2.90 9.25
CA LEU A 16 5.36 -4.36 9.28
C LEU A 16 6.73 -4.86 9.71
N GLY A 17 6.79 -5.73 10.72
CA GLY A 17 8.05 -6.36 11.18
C GLY A 17 8.48 -7.59 10.38
N GLY A 18 7.67 -8.02 9.41
CA GLY A 18 7.82 -9.25 8.62
C GLY A 18 6.49 -9.57 7.92
N GLY A 19 6.45 -10.59 7.05
CA GLY A 19 5.20 -11.03 6.40
C GLY A 19 4.60 -10.04 5.39
N GLY A 20 5.40 -9.13 4.82
CA GLY A 20 5.02 -8.10 3.85
C GLY A 20 4.01 -8.48 2.74
N PHE A 21 3.45 -7.43 2.16
CA PHE A 21 2.35 -7.47 1.19
C PHE A 21 2.56 -8.46 0.04
N SER A 22 1.52 -9.21 -0.34
CA SER A 22 1.52 -10.19 -1.44
C SER A 22 2.40 -11.43 -1.23
N MET A 23 2.87 -11.73 -0.01
CA MET A 23 3.69 -12.93 0.25
C MET A 23 2.89 -14.21 0.51
N GLU A 24 1.64 -14.11 0.98
CA GLU A 24 0.80 -15.26 1.33
C GLU A 24 -0.46 -15.29 0.44
N PRO A 25 -0.41 -15.92 -0.76
CA PRO A 25 -1.52 -15.89 -1.72
C PRO A 25 -2.80 -16.58 -1.20
N ASP A 26 -2.65 -17.59 -0.34
CA ASP A 26 -3.77 -18.32 0.26
C ASP A 26 -4.30 -17.67 1.55
N ASN A 27 -3.68 -16.57 2.00
CA ASN A 27 -4.03 -15.87 3.25
C ASN A 27 -3.92 -14.33 3.08
N PRO A 28 -4.90 -13.70 2.40
CA PRO A 28 -4.83 -12.29 2.00
C PRO A 28 -5.17 -11.30 3.13
N VAL A 29 -5.30 -11.75 4.39
CA VAL A 29 -5.81 -10.92 5.50
C VAL A 29 -4.99 -9.63 5.68
N LEU A 30 -3.66 -9.71 5.54
CA LEU A 30 -2.80 -8.54 5.61
C LEU A 30 -3.01 -7.60 4.41
N ASP A 31 -3.12 -8.16 3.21
CA ASP A 31 -3.30 -7.40 1.98
C ASP A 31 -4.63 -6.66 2.01
N ASP A 32 -5.71 -7.33 2.40
CA ASP A 32 -7.05 -6.76 2.56
C ASP A 32 -7.07 -5.64 3.62
N PHE A 33 -6.36 -5.83 4.74
CA PHE A 33 -6.21 -4.80 5.77
C PHE A 33 -5.54 -3.53 5.21
N VAL A 34 -4.45 -3.68 4.45
CA VAL A 34 -3.76 -2.54 3.83
C VAL A 34 -4.61 -1.89 2.73
N LEU A 35 -5.26 -2.67 1.88
CA LEU A 35 -6.11 -2.18 0.79
C LEU A 35 -7.37 -1.47 1.31
N GLY A 36 -7.87 -1.85 2.48
CA GLY A 36 -9.00 -1.22 3.15
C GLY A 36 -8.83 0.28 3.46
N PHE A 37 -7.59 0.78 3.52
CA PHE A 37 -7.31 2.21 3.67
C PHE A 37 -7.46 3.01 2.37
N SER A 38 -7.55 2.35 1.21
CA SER A 38 -7.74 3.03 -0.07
C SER A 38 -9.16 3.58 -0.20
N ARG A 39 -9.27 4.88 -0.51
CA ARG A 39 -10.55 5.53 -0.82
C ARG A 39 -11.10 5.17 -2.22
N ARG A 40 -10.34 4.43 -3.03
CA ARG A 40 -10.68 4.07 -4.41
C ARG A 40 -10.64 2.56 -4.61
N GLN A 41 -11.61 2.04 -5.36
CA GLN A 41 -11.69 0.64 -5.79
C GLN A 41 -11.74 0.57 -7.33
N PRO A 42 -10.93 -0.30 -7.98
CA PRO A 42 -9.86 -1.09 -7.37
C PRO A 42 -8.75 -0.18 -6.82
N ALA A 43 -8.17 -0.58 -5.69
CA ALA A 43 -7.02 0.09 -5.11
C ALA A 43 -5.81 -0.06 -6.03
N ARG A 44 -4.92 0.94 -6.05
CA ARG A 44 -3.69 0.90 -6.82
C ARG A 44 -2.52 0.87 -5.85
N VAL A 45 -1.63 -0.10 -6.03
CA VAL A 45 -0.44 -0.30 -5.22
C VAL A 45 0.77 0.15 -6.03
N CYS A 46 1.66 0.92 -5.41
CA CYS A 46 2.98 1.22 -5.95
C CYS A 46 4.01 0.55 -5.05
N PHE A 47 4.70 -0.45 -5.60
CA PHE A 47 5.73 -1.16 -4.87
C PHE A 47 7.10 -0.51 -5.14
N VAL A 48 7.89 -0.31 -4.08
CA VAL A 48 9.24 0.27 -4.17
C VAL A 48 10.24 -0.81 -3.73
N PRO A 49 10.83 -1.56 -4.68
CA PRO A 49 11.56 -2.80 -4.38
C PRO A 49 13.02 -2.61 -3.94
N THR A 50 13.46 -1.39 -3.61
CA THR A 50 14.88 -1.13 -3.34
C THR A 50 15.44 -1.95 -2.18
N ALA A 51 14.62 -2.24 -1.15
CA ALA A 51 15.02 -3.09 -0.03
C ALA A 51 15.28 -4.55 -0.42
N SER A 52 14.68 -5.03 -1.51
CA SER A 52 14.91 -6.39 -2.06
C SER A 52 15.98 -6.41 -3.16
N ALA A 53 16.84 -5.38 -3.23
CA ALA A 53 17.80 -5.18 -4.31
C ALA A 53 17.14 -5.19 -5.70
N ASP A 54 15.95 -4.59 -5.77
CA ASP A 54 15.16 -4.48 -7.00
C ASP A 54 14.86 -5.84 -7.66
N ALA A 55 14.47 -6.84 -6.85
CA ALA A 55 14.18 -8.19 -7.35
C ALA A 55 13.14 -8.19 -8.48
N ALA A 56 13.38 -9.00 -9.52
CA ALA A 56 12.58 -9.01 -10.75
C ALA A 56 11.10 -9.32 -10.50
N THR A 57 10.79 -10.18 -9.52
CA THR A 57 9.43 -10.53 -9.11
C THR A 57 8.59 -9.31 -8.72
N TYR A 58 9.22 -8.21 -8.30
CA TYR A 58 8.55 -6.96 -7.93
C TYR A 58 8.62 -5.86 -9.00
N LYS A 59 9.29 -6.12 -10.13
CA LYS A 59 9.43 -5.19 -11.25
C LYS A 59 8.38 -5.38 -12.34
N GLU A 60 7.75 -6.55 -12.41
CA GLU A 60 6.86 -6.94 -13.51
C GLU A 60 5.36 -6.98 -13.14
N ILE A 61 4.97 -6.28 -12.08
CA ILE A 61 3.56 -6.15 -11.65
C ILE A 61 2.93 -4.89 -12.22
#